data_AF-A0A6S6LZI0-F1
#
_entry.id   AF-A0A6S6LZI0-F1
#
_cell.length_a   1.000
_cell.length_b   1.000
_cell.length_c   1.000
_cell.angle_alpha   90.00
_cell.angle_beta   90.00
_cell.angle_gamma   90.00
#
_symmetry.space_group_name_H-M   'P 1'
#
loop_
_entity.id
_entity.type
_entity.pdbx_description
1 polymer ?
#
loop_
_entity_poly.entity_id
_entity_poly.type
_entity_poly.pdbx_seq_one_letter_code
_entity_poly.pdbx_strand_id
1 'polypeptide(L)'
;MEIGRFHKKDIAKRQLQTALELFFAGGDLFSVVTLAAAAEEMLGELLRQESGGGGGVFRSVLHLFTSRKGEPVSSGTLKESECYLHMDPRQEAVFLLGRCIDDYRALEGDATEEMLRFDREIRGEG
;
A
#
# COMPACT_ATOMS: atom_id res chain seq x y z
N MET A 1 23.98 9.72 -15.08
CA MET A 1 22.76 9.44 -14.31
C MET A 1 21.60 9.71 -15.26
N GLU A 2 20.86 8.68 -15.66
CA GLU A 2 19.71 8.85 -16.56
C GLU A 2 18.45 9.12 -15.72
N ILE A 3 17.88 10.31 -15.86
CA ILE A 3 16.61 10.66 -15.21
C ILE A 3 15.49 10.27 -16.18
N GLY A 4 14.81 9.17 -15.89
CA GLY A 4 13.64 8.71 -16.66
C GLY A 4 12.34 9.35 -16.19
N ARG A 5 11.37 9.51 -17.11
CA ARG A 5 10.00 9.93 -16.79
C ARG A 5 9.10 8.70 -16.71
N PHE A 6 8.57 8.43 -15.52
CA PHE A 6 7.68 7.29 -15.26
C PHE A 6 6.33 7.79 -14.75
N HIS A 7 5.25 7.14 -15.17
CA HIS A 7 3.92 7.45 -14.66
C HIS A 7 3.73 6.79 -13.29
N LYS A 8 3.12 7.50 -12.32
CA LYS A 8 2.90 6.97 -10.95
C LYS A 8 2.13 5.65 -10.97
N LYS A 9 1.12 5.53 -11.84
CA LYS A 9 0.32 4.31 -12.04
C LYS A 9 1.18 3.10 -12.44
N ASP A 10 2.16 3.31 -13.33
CA ASP A 10 3.06 2.23 -13.76
C ASP A 10 3.97 1.76 -12.62
N ILE A 11 4.45 2.70 -11.80
CA ILE A 11 5.27 2.39 -10.63
C ILE A 11 4.43 1.62 -9.60
N ALA A 12 3.23 2.11 -9.28
CA ALA A 12 2.32 1.47 -8.34
C ALA A 12 1.94 0.05 -8.78
N LYS A 13 1.61 -0.14 -10.07
CA LYS A 13 1.37 -1.46 -10.65
C LYS A 13 2.53 -2.41 -10.39
N ARG A 14 3.77 -1.98 -10.67
CA ARG A 14 4.97 -2.81 -10.46
C ARG A 14 5.19 -3.14 -8.99
N GLN A 15 4.97 -2.18 -8.08
CA GLN A 15 5.07 -2.44 -6.63
C GLN A 15 4.01 -3.46 -6.18
N LEU A 16 2.77 -3.30 -6.62
CA LEU A 16 1.67 -4.23 -6.33
C LEU A 16 1.95 -5.64 -6.88
N GLN A 17 2.40 -5.75 -8.12
CA GLN A 17 2.76 -7.06 -8.71
C GLN A 17 3.91 -7.72 -7.94
N THR A 18 4.96 -6.97 -7.60
CA THR A 18 6.07 -7.49 -6.80
C THR A 18 5.59 -7.94 -5.42
N ALA A 19 4.69 -7.18 -4.78
CA ALA A 19 4.11 -7.53 -3.49
C ALA A 19 3.27 -8.82 -3.57
N LEU A 20 2.47 -8.99 -4.63
CA LEU A 20 1.68 -10.19 -4.89
C LEU A 20 2.58 -11.41 -5.13
N GLU A 21 3.61 -11.26 -5.97
CA GLU A 21 4.59 -12.31 -6.24
C GLU A 21 5.26 -12.78 -4.95
N LEU A 22 5.74 -11.84 -4.11
CA LEU A 22 6.34 -12.15 -2.82
C LEU A 22 5.33 -12.82 -1.87
N PHE A 23 4.09 -12.35 -1.82
CA PHE A 23 3.05 -12.93 -0.99
C PHE A 23 2.76 -14.39 -1.37
N PHE A 24 2.59 -14.68 -2.66
CA PHE A 24 2.34 -16.04 -3.15
C PHE A 24 3.54 -16.97 -3.01
N ALA A 25 4.76 -16.43 -3.07
CA ALA A 25 5.98 -17.19 -2.81
C ALA A 25 6.19 -17.49 -1.32
N GLY A 26 5.32 -17.00 -0.42
CA GLY A 26 5.52 -17.12 1.03
C GLY A 26 6.71 -16.32 1.54
N GLY A 27 7.03 -15.21 0.86
CA GLY A 27 8.13 -14.32 1.19
C GLY A 27 7.89 -13.47 2.43
N ASP A 28 8.79 -12.50 2.67
CA ASP A 28 8.73 -11.61 3.83
C ASP A 28 7.49 -10.70 3.80
N LEU A 29 6.60 -10.87 4.78
CA LEU A 29 5.33 -10.13 4.86
C LEU A 29 5.54 -8.65 5.14
N PHE A 30 6.61 -8.25 5.83
CA PHE A 30 6.91 -6.83 6.02
C PHE A 30 7.29 -6.15 4.70
N SER A 31 8.05 -6.83 3.84
CA SER A 31 8.33 -6.39 2.47
C SER A 31 7.05 -6.28 1.63
N VAL A 32 6.17 -7.29 1.69
CA VAL A 32 4.86 -7.25 1.00
C VAL A 32 4.06 -6.03 1.43
N VAL A 33 3.91 -5.82 2.74
CA VAL A 33 3.19 -4.69 3.32
C VAL A 33 3.80 -3.35 2.89
N THR A 34 5.14 -3.24 2.91
CA THR A 34 5.84 -2.01 2.51
C THR A 34 5.59 -1.66 1.05
N LEU A 35 5.70 -2.64 0.15
CA LEU A 35 5.48 -2.45 -1.28
C LEU A 35 4.01 -2.12 -1.58
N ALA A 36 3.07 -2.82 -0.93
CA ALA A 36 1.65 -2.56 -1.07
C ALA A 36 1.29 -1.16 -0.54
N ALA A 37 1.84 -0.73 0.60
CA ALA A 37 1.61 0.62 1.13
C ALA A 37 2.11 1.71 0.16
N ALA A 38 3.28 1.53 -0.45
CA ALA A 38 3.77 2.45 -1.47
C ALA A 38 2.88 2.49 -2.72
N ALA A 39 2.36 1.34 -3.16
CA ALA A 39 1.40 1.26 -4.26
C ALA A 39 0.10 1.99 -3.93
N GLU A 40 -0.48 1.71 -2.75
CA GLU A 40 -1.71 2.33 -2.23
C GLU A 40 -1.60 3.86 -2.21
N GLU A 41 -0.49 4.40 -1.70
CA GLU A 41 -0.29 5.84 -1.64
C GLU A 41 -0.31 6.48 -3.04
N MET A 42 0.40 5.88 -4.01
CA MET A 42 0.43 6.39 -5.39
C MET A 42 -0.93 6.28 -6.09
N LEU A 43 -1.66 5.16 -5.92
CA LEU A 43 -2.97 4.96 -6.53
C LEU A 43 -4.02 5.88 -5.89
N GLY A 44 -4.03 5.98 -4.57
CA GLY A 44 -4.90 6.89 -3.82
C GLY A 44 -4.67 8.36 -4.19
N GLU A 45 -3.42 8.77 -4.43
CA GLU A 45 -3.12 10.11 -4.95
C GLU A 45 -3.72 10.35 -6.35
N LEU A 46 -3.65 9.37 -7.25
CA LEU A 46 -4.21 9.48 -8.60
C LEU A 46 -5.73 9.53 -8.59
N LEU A 47 -6.40 8.68 -7.80
CA LEU A 47 -7.86 8.66 -7.64
C LEU A 47 -8.41 10.00 -7.14
N ARG A 48 -7.67 10.64 -6.21
CA ARG A 48 -8.00 11.98 -5.70
C ARG A 48 -7.92 13.06 -6.78
N GLN A 49 -7.02 12.90 -7.75
CA GLN A 49 -6.88 13.84 -8.86
C GLN A 49 -8.02 13.67 -9.88
N GLU A 50 -8.46 12.45 -10.16
CA GLU A 50 -9.58 12.19 -11.09
C GLU A 50 -10.94 12.65 -10.54
N SER A 51 -11.13 12.59 -9.21
CA SER A 51 -12.43 12.88 -8.58
C SER A 51 -12.76 14.38 -8.38
N GLY A 52 -11.98 15.32 -8.93
CA GLY A 52 -12.35 16.75 -8.94
C GLY A 52 -12.30 17.51 -7.59
N GLY A 53 -11.83 16.87 -6.51
CA GLY A 53 -11.44 17.54 -5.27
C GLY A 53 -12.33 17.30 -4.04
N GLY A 54 -11.70 17.28 -2.85
CA GLY A 54 -12.37 17.46 -1.56
C GLY A 54 -12.20 16.32 -0.55
N GLY A 55 -11.15 16.40 0.28
CA GLY A 55 -11.24 16.09 1.71
C GLY A 55 -11.72 14.70 2.17
N GLY A 56 -11.46 13.61 1.44
CA GLY A 56 -11.52 12.26 2.02
C GLY A 56 -10.21 11.95 2.74
N VAL A 57 -10.24 11.75 4.06
CA VAL A 57 -9.08 11.29 4.85
C VAL A 57 -8.86 9.81 4.57
N PHE A 58 -8.34 9.46 3.38
CA PHE A 58 -7.67 8.19 3.22
C PHE A 58 -6.26 8.35 3.77
N ARG A 59 -6.11 7.89 5.00
CA ARG A 59 -4.83 7.81 5.70
C ARG A 59 -4.05 6.70 4.99
N SER A 60 -3.12 7.07 4.11
CA SER A 60 -2.15 6.13 3.51
C SER A 60 -1.65 5.22 4.62
N VAL A 61 -1.68 3.91 4.44
CA VAL A 61 -1.29 2.97 5.52
C VAL A 61 0.16 3.18 5.95
N LEU A 62 0.97 3.84 5.11
CA LEU A 62 2.31 4.30 5.48
C LEU A 62 2.33 5.20 6.73
N HIS A 63 1.25 5.91 7.03
CA HIS A 63 1.15 6.69 8.27
C HIS A 63 1.14 5.82 9.55
N LEU A 64 0.85 4.51 9.46
CA LEU A 64 1.03 3.55 10.56
C LEU A 64 2.53 3.25 10.78
N PHE A 65 3.35 3.35 9.73
CA PHE A 65 4.80 3.18 9.78
C PHE A 65 5.53 4.48 10.16
N THR A 66 4.95 5.64 9.88
CA THR A 66 5.53 6.93 10.24
C THR A 66 4.86 7.48 11.48
N SER A 67 5.53 7.44 12.63
CA SER A 67 5.10 8.09 13.87
C SER A 67 4.46 9.46 13.61
N ARG A 68 3.27 9.70 14.18
CA ARG A 68 2.52 10.96 14.07
C ARG A 68 3.46 12.15 14.29
N LYS A 69 3.57 13.01 13.28
CA LYS A 69 4.22 14.31 13.40
C LYS A 69 3.37 15.19 14.33
N GLY A 70 3.72 15.21 15.62
CA GLY A 70 2.96 16.00 16.59
C GLY A 70 3.42 15.78 18.01
N GLU A 71 4.66 16.18 18.33
CA GLU A 71 5.07 16.91 19.53
C GLU A 71 6.61 17.04 19.54
N PRO A 72 7.19 18.21 19.88
CA PRO A 72 8.64 18.31 20.06
C PRO A 72 9.04 17.44 21.25
N VAL A 73 9.87 16.43 20.99
CA VAL A 73 10.43 15.54 22.01
C VAL A 73 11.23 16.38 23.01
N SER A 74 10.63 16.71 24.14
CA SER A 74 11.38 17.14 25.32
C SER A 74 12.14 15.94 25.85
N SER A 75 13.45 15.96 25.62
CA SER A 75 14.51 15.28 26.36
C SER A 75 14.15 13.94 27.03
N GLY A 76 14.55 12.84 26.39
CA GLY A 76 14.98 11.63 27.07
C GLY A 76 13.91 10.58 27.39
N THR A 77 13.28 9.99 26.35
CA THR A 77 12.88 8.56 26.20
C THR A 77 11.79 8.50 25.12
N LEU A 78 12.03 7.77 24.03
CA LEU A 78 11.00 7.52 23.01
C LEU A 78 9.90 6.65 23.62
N LYS A 79 8.63 6.98 23.35
CA LYS A 79 7.49 6.15 23.75
C LYS A 79 7.51 4.85 22.93
N GLU A 80 7.02 3.76 23.50
CA GLU A 80 6.96 2.46 22.83
C GLU A 80 6.24 2.53 21.47
N SER A 81 5.13 3.27 21.40
CA SER A 81 4.39 3.49 20.16
C SER A 81 5.12 4.33 19.11
N GLU A 82 6.26 4.94 19.46
CA GLU A 82 7.14 5.63 18.50
C GLU A 82 8.25 4.72 17.96
N CYS A 83 8.52 3.59 18.63
CA CYS A 83 9.57 2.64 18.26
C CYS A 83 9.04 1.31 17.73
N TYR A 84 7.82 0.94 18.10
CA TYR A 84 7.25 -0.39 17.81
C TYR A 84 5.89 -0.27 17.16
N LEU A 85 5.66 -1.17 16.19
CA LEU A 85 4.38 -1.36 15.53
C LEU A 85 3.80 -2.71 15.95
N HIS A 86 2.57 -2.72 16.44
CA HIS A 86 1.85 -3.94 16.76
C HIS A 86 0.89 -4.25 15.61
N MET A 87 1.12 -5.38 14.93
CA MET A 87 0.33 -5.81 13.79
C MET A 87 0.39 -7.32 13.61
N ASP A 88 -0.62 -7.90 12.94
CA ASP A 88 -0.51 -9.23 12.31
C ASP A 88 -0.03 -9.02 10.87
N PRO A 89 1.21 -9.42 10.52
CA PRO A 89 1.77 -9.18 9.20
C PRO A 89 0.96 -9.82 8.06
N ARG A 90 0.33 -10.97 8.30
CA ARG A 90 -0.44 -11.68 7.27
C ARG A 90 -1.75 -10.97 7.03
N GLN A 91 -2.46 -10.61 8.10
CA GLN A 91 -3.73 -9.89 7.96
C GLN A 91 -3.52 -8.52 7.31
N GLU A 92 -2.46 -7.79 7.70
CA GLU A 92 -2.17 -6.49 7.10
C GLU A 92 -1.81 -6.61 5.62
N ALA A 93 -0.99 -7.60 5.25
CA ALA A 93 -0.66 -7.85 3.85
C ALA A 93 -1.93 -8.13 3.02
N VAL A 94 -2.83 -8.96 3.52
CA VAL A 94 -4.09 -9.28 2.82
C VAL A 94 -4.96 -8.03 2.65
N PHE A 95 -5.12 -7.26 3.74
CA PHE A 95 -5.90 -6.03 3.72
C PHE A 95 -5.36 -5.02 2.70
N LEU A 96 -4.05 -4.76 2.75
CA LEU A 96 -3.39 -3.79 1.88
C LEU A 96 -3.37 -4.20 0.41
N LEU A 97 -3.07 -5.47 0.12
CA LEU A 97 -3.09 -5.99 -1.24
C LEU A 97 -4.48 -5.87 -1.84
N GLY A 98 -5.53 -6.26 -1.08
CA GLY A 98 -6.92 -6.12 -1.52
C GLY A 98 -7.28 -4.68 -1.85
N ARG A 99 -6.95 -3.74 -0.97
CA ARG A 99 -7.20 -2.31 -1.21
C ARG A 99 -6.46 -1.78 -2.43
N CYS A 100 -5.18 -2.15 -2.62
CA CYS A 100 -4.44 -1.75 -3.81
C CYS A 100 -5.05 -2.29 -5.11
N ILE A 101 -5.57 -3.53 -5.09
CA ILE A 101 -6.27 -4.13 -6.23
C ILE A 101 -7.52 -3.32 -6.56
N ASP A 102 -8.32 -2.98 -5.54
CA ASP A 102 -9.54 -2.20 -5.71
C ASP A 102 -9.23 -0.80 -6.29
N ASP A 103 -8.22 -0.12 -5.74
CA ASP A 103 -7.78 1.21 -6.21
C ASP A 103 -7.22 1.16 -7.63
N TYR A 104 -6.44 0.14 -7.97
CA TYR A 104 -5.91 -0.05 -9.33
C TYR A 104 -7.04 -0.30 -10.33
N ARG A 105 -8.01 -1.14 -9.99
CA ARG A 105 -9.19 -1.40 -10.84
C ARG A 105 -10.03 -0.14 -11.03
N ALA A 106 -10.21 0.67 -9.99
CA ALA A 106 -10.94 1.92 -10.10
C ALA A 106 -10.29 2.89 -11.11
N LEU A 107 -8.95 2.89 -11.19
CA LEU A 107 -8.19 3.73 -12.13
C LEU A 107 -8.09 3.16 -13.56
N GLU A 108 -7.93 1.85 -13.71
CA GLU A 108 -7.71 1.23 -15.04
C GLU A 108 -8.93 0.56 -15.67
N GLY A 109 -9.92 0.20 -14.86
CA GLY A 109 -11.05 -0.63 -15.29
C GLY A 109 -10.70 -2.09 -15.56
N ASP A 110 -9.49 -2.54 -15.21
CA ASP A 110 -9.01 -3.91 -15.42
C ASP A 110 -8.08 -4.38 -14.29
N ALA A 111 -7.72 -5.67 -14.27
CA ALA A 111 -6.84 -6.30 -13.31
C ALA A 111 -5.79 -7.19 -13.99
N THR A 112 -4.64 -7.35 -13.35
CA THR A 112 -3.63 -8.31 -13.80
C THR A 112 -3.97 -9.73 -13.33
N GLU A 113 -3.39 -10.75 -13.97
CA GLU A 113 -3.57 -12.16 -13.59
C GLU A 113 -3.24 -12.42 -12.12
N GLU A 114 -2.19 -11.77 -11.58
CA GLU A 114 -1.82 -11.92 -10.17
C GLU A 114 -2.88 -11.34 -9.23
N MET A 115 -3.53 -10.24 -9.62
CA MET A 115 -4.62 -9.62 -8.84
C MET A 115 -5.87 -10.51 -8.87
N LEU A 116 -6.25 -11.02 -10.06
CA LEU A 116 -7.35 -11.96 -10.22
C LEU A 116 -7.11 -13.25 -9.42
N ARG A 117 -5.87 -13.73 -9.42
CA ARG A 117 -5.45 -14.88 -8.62
C ARG A 117 -5.63 -14.60 -7.12
N PHE A 118 -5.24 -13.41 -6.65
CA PHE A 118 -5.41 -13.02 -5.26
C PHE A 118 -6.88 -12.99 -4.83
N ASP A 119 -7.75 -12.41 -5.65
CA ASP A 119 -9.17 -12.37 -5.34
C ASP A 119 -9.78 -13.77 -5.23
N ARG A 120 -9.44 -14.66 -6.18
CA ARG A 120 -9.92 -16.03 -6.19
C ARG A 120 -9.39 -16.87 -5.04
N GLU A 121 -8.09 -16.82 -4.76
CA GLU A 121 -7.42 -17.71 -3.79
C GLU A 121 -7.50 -17.19 -2.35
N ILE A 122 -7.60 -15.87 -2.15
CA ILE A 122 -7.48 -15.25 -0.83
C ILE A 122 -8.78 -14.58 -0.38
N ARG A 123 -9.47 -13.85 -1.27
CA ARG A 123 -10.73 -13.15 -0.93
C ARG A 123 -11.99 -13.99 -1.21
N GLY A 124 -11.87 -15.05 -2.02
CA GLY A 124 -13.00 -15.86 -2.47
C GLY A 124 -13.92 -15.14 -3.45
N GLU A 125 -13.42 -14.10 -4.12
CA GLU A 125 -14.12 -13.32 -5.14
C GLU A 125 -13.72 -13.89 -6.51
N GLY A 126 -14.70 -14.34 -7.31
CA GLY A 126 -14.47 -14.99 -8.61
C GLY A 126 -15.64 -14.84 -9.55
#